data_AF-A0A316UY43-F1
#
_entry.id   AF-A0A316UY43-F1
#
_cell.length_a   1.000
_cell.length_b   1.000
_cell.length_c   1.000
_cell.angle_alpha   90.00
_cell.angle_beta   90.00
_cell.angle_gamma   90.00
#
_symmetry.space_group_name_H-M   'P 1'
#
loop_
_entity.id
_entity.type
_entity.pdbx_description
1 polymer ?
#
loop_
_entity_poly.entity_id
_entity_poly.type
_entity_poly.pdbx_seq_one_letter_code
_entity_poly.pdbx_strand_id
1 'polypeptide(L)'
;MAPTRASVDTSDEKVRPRQDTILDFEDRSHQVLLTGFGLFKGHESSNPSWEAVKQLQGTTLSSFGSIPATVQCINLPVVYSATLDTVPRLHGNLPSSPYAQPGFDERGPRDGSQGDGRSLPEGYDGLALPARGWAAVIHVGVGASGAFKLETLGHKRGYRSRDAFSKLPPSMSAPSRLRRFFGWCLCCRVFAPLYLLGRTVGLVLPSKWRSALWARIQSLLSGVDQHAERGFGPGYEECPDEAFTTLDVNALSRRGP
;
A
#
# COMPACT_ATOMS: atom_id res chain seq x y z
N MET A 1 38.74 -35.33 -23.16
CA MET A 1 38.43 -35.21 -21.72
C MET A 1 37.19 -34.33 -21.58
N ALA A 2 36.04 -34.94 -21.36
CA ALA A 2 34.77 -34.24 -21.17
C ALA A 2 34.52 -34.04 -19.66
N PRO A 3 34.02 -32.89 -19.21
CA PRO A 3 33.77 -32.66 -17.79
C PRO A 3 32.47 -33.35 -17.34
N THR A 4 32.60 -34.15 -16.28
CA THR A 4 31.51 -34.86 -15.61
C THR A 4 30.60 -33.85 -14.89
N ARG A 5 29.31 -33.90 -15.22
CA ARG A 5 28.27 -33.01 -14.66
C ARG A 5 27.87 -33.55 -13.28
N ALA A 6 28.22 -32.82 -12.22
CA ALA A 6 27.82 -33.15 -10.85
C ALA A 6 26.32 -32.94 -10.67
N SER A 7 25.62 -33.97 -10.20
CA SER A 7 24.22 -33.94 -9.81
C SER A 7 24.08 -33.17 -8.51
N VAL A 8 23.35 -32.04 -8.54
CA VAL A 8 22.95 -31.29 -7.35
C VAL A 8 21.79 -32.03 -6.71
N ASP A 9 22.04 -32.61 -5.54
CA ASP A 9 21.04 -33.22 -4.68
C ASP A 9 20.14 -32.11 -4.10
N THR A 10 18.85 -32.20 -4.38
CA THR A 10 17.81 -31.27 -3.94
C THR A 10 16.95 -31.98 -2.91
N SER A 11 17.57 -32.43 -1.83
CA SER A 11 16.84 -33.00 -0.70
C SER A 11 16.08 -31.89 0.03
N ASP A 12 14.76 -32.01 0.04
CA ASP A 12 13.77 -31.22 0.78
C ASP A 12 14.25 -30.77 2.17
N GLU A 13 14.79 -29.55 2.26
CA GLU A 13 15.03 -28.89 3.54
C GLU A 13 13.69 -28.40 4.08
N LYS A 14 13.02 -29.31 4.81
CA LYS A 14 11.78 -29.08 5.54
C LYS A 14 11.99 -27.92 6.52
N VAL A 15 11.61 -26.72 6.10
CA VAL A 15 11.68 -25.47 6.88
C VAL A 15 11.04 -25.71 8.24
N ARG A 16 11.87 -25.86 9.27
CA ARG A 16 11.39 -25.97 10.65
C ARG A 16 10.97 -24.57 11.11
N PRO A 17 9.79 -24.42 11.75
CA PRO A 17 9.40 -23.15 12.33
C PRO A 17 10.47 -22.72 13.34
N ARG A 18 10.98 -21.48 13.19
CA ARG A 18 11.92 -20.88 14.16
C ARG A 18 11.27 -20.88 15.54
N GLN A 19 11.84 -21.65 16.46
CA GLN A 19 11.57 -21.51 17.87
C GLN A 19 12.37 -20.31 18.37
N ASP A 20 11.78 -19.12 18.28
CA ASP A 20 12.34 -17.90 18.88
C ASP A 20 12.47 -18.13 20.39
N THR A 21 13.71 -18.17 20.89
CA THR A 21 13.95 -18.41 22.32
C THR A 21 13.58 -17.17 23.13
N ILE A 22 13.17 -17.35 24.40
CA ILE A 22 12.79 -16.25 25.31
C ILE A 22 13.90 -15.18 25.43
N LEU A 23 15.16 -15.55 25.22
CA LEU A 23 16.31 -14.64 25.21
C LEU A 23 16.37 -13.72 23.97
N ASP A 24 15.71 -14.07 22.86
CA ASP A 24 15.64 -13.22 21.66
C ASP A 24 14.66 -12.04 21.81
N PHE A 25 13.81 -12.07 22.84
CA PHE A 25 12.87 -10.98 23.14
C PHE A 25 13.52 -9.82 23.92
N GLU A 26 14.53 -10.08 24.73
CA GLU A 26 15.18 -9.03 25.55
C GLU A 26 15.97 -8.01 24.71
N ASP A 27 16.28 -8.35 23.45
CA ASP A 27 17.07 -7.51 22.53
C ASP A 27 16.26 -7.01 21.32
N ARG A 28 14.92 -7.09 21.38
CA ARG A 28 14.09 -6.32 20.42
C ARG A 28 14.08 -4.87 20.89
N SER A 29 14.37 -3.96 19.98
CA SER A 29 14.10 -2.54 20.17
C SER A 29 12.63 -2.36 20.56
N HIS A 30 12.38 -1.75 21.72
CA HIS A 30 11.04 -1.51 22.25
C HIS A 30 10.41 -0.32 21.52
N GLN A 31 10.35 -0.42 20.19
CA GLN A 31 9.86 0.62 19.32
C GLN A 31 8.57 0.14 18.69
N VAL A 32 7.51 0.90 18.93
CA VAL A 32 6.18 0.67 18.37
C VAL A 32 5.96 1.69 17.28
N LEU A 33 5.55 1.23 16.11
CA LEU A 33 5.13 2.11 15.02
C LEU A 33 3.61 2.20 14.99
N LEU A 34 3.10 3.43 15.01
CA LEU A 34 1.72 3.74 14.69
C LEU A 34 1.67 4.39 13.31
N THR A 35 0.67 4.04 12.50
CA THR A 35 0.42 4.76 11.25
C THR A 35 -0.98 5.36 11.28
N GLY A 36 -1.11 6.62 10.88
CA GLY A 36 -2.38 7.21 10.49
C GLY A 36 -2.41 7.44 8.97
N PHE A 37 -3.53 7.90 8.43
CA PHE A 37 -3.65 8.17 7.00
C PHE A 37 -3.73 9.67 6.69
N GLY A 38 -3.21 10.05 5.53
CA GLY A 38 -3.34 11.38 4.94
C GLY A 38 -4.79 11.71 4.52
N LEU A 39 -4.96 12.86 3.90
CA LEU A 39 -6.28 13.36 3.49
C LEU A 39 -6.84 12.55 2.31
N PHE A 40 -8.15 12.37 2.28
CA PHE A 40 -8.85 11.69 1.19
C PHE A 40 -10.30 12.20 1.07
N LYS A 41 -11.06 11.67 0.11
CA LYS A 41 -12.45 12.09 -0.13
C LYS A 41 -13.32 11.90 1.12
N GLY A 42 -14.01 12.94 1.56
CA GLY A 42 -14.79 13.02 2.80
C GLY A 42 -13.97 13.44 4.03
N HIS A 43 -12.65 13.53 3.90
CA HIS A 43 -11.69 13.93 4.92
C HIS A 43 -10.65 14.89 4.33
N GLU A 44 -11.12 15.90 3.58
CA GLU A 44 -10.27 16.82 2.82
C GLU A 44 -9.60 17.90 3.69
N SER A 45 -10.11 18.15 4.89
CA SER A 45 -9.53 19.13 5.83
C SER A 45 -8.75 18.48 6.97
N SER A 46 -9.17 17.29 7.39
CA SER A 46 -8.53 16.54 8.48
C SER A 46 -8.91 15.06 8.39
N ASN A 47 -7.96 14.20 8.74
CA ASN A 47 -8.17 12.77 8.86
C ASN A 47 -8.05 12.36 10.35
N PRO A 48 -9.14 11.93 11.00
CA PRO A 48 -9.15 11.55 12.42
C PRO A 48 -8.12 10.48 12.79
N SER A 49 -7.77 9.57 11.86
CA SER A 49 -6.76 8.54 12.14
C SER A 49 -5.38 9.15 12.38
N TRP A 50 -4.99 10.16 11.59
CA TRP A 50 -3.72 10.86 11.77
C TRP A 50 -3.74 11.76 13.00
N GLU A 51 -4.83 12.51 13.21
CA GLU A 51 -4.99 13.36 14.38
C GLU A 51 -4.86 12.57 15.69
N ALA A 52 -5.39 11.34 15.73
CA ALA A 52 -5.33 10.49 16.90
C ALA A 52 -3.92 9.99 17.23
N VAL A 53 -3.14 9.60 16.21
CA VAL A 53 -1.82 8.97 16.44
C VAL A 53 -0.68 9.99 16.54
N LYS A 54 -0.76 11.14 15.85
CA LYS A 54 0.37 12.10 15.80
C LYS A 54 0.76 12.66 17.16
N GLN A 55 -0.20 12.81 18.07
CA GLN A 55 0.04 13.24 19.45
C GLN A 55 0.83 12.22 20.29
N LEU A 56 0.93 10.96 19.83
CA LEU A 56 1.68 9.90 20.49
C LEU A 56 3.14 9.83 20.01
N GLN A 57 3.54 10.66 19.06
CA GLN A 57 4.92 10.70 18.55
C GLN A 57 5.92 10.94 19.68
N GLY A 58 6.91 10.06 19.81
CA GLY A 58 7.96 10.14 20.82
C GLY A 58 7.52 9.83 22.25
N THR A 59 6.24 9.49 22.46
CA THR A 59 5.76 9.10 23.78
C THR A 59 6.38 7.77 24.21
N THR A 60 6.55 7.59 25.51
CA THR A 60 7.08 6.35 26.09
C THR A 60 5.98 5.66 26.90
N LEU A 61 5.64 4.43 26.52
CA LEU A 61 4.66 3.61 27.18
C LEU A 61 5.32 2.84 28.33
N SER A 62 5.01 3.28 29.55
CA SER A 62 5.47 2.66 30.79
C SER A 62 4.33 1.85 31.40
N SER A 63 4.07 0.62 30.92
CA SER A 63 3.07 -0.24 31.55
C SER A 63 3.45 -1.72 31.49
N PHE A 64 3.33 -2.36 32.66
CA PHE A 64 3.55 -3.79 32.95
C PHE A 64 4.99 -4.32 32.88
N GLY A 65 5.94 -3.56 33.44
CA GLY A 65 6.90 -4.19 34.35
C GLY A 65 8.23 -4.73 33.80
N SER A 66 8.71 -4.34 32.62
CA SER A 66 10.16 -4.54 32.40
C SER A 66 10.85 -3.61 31.42
N ILE A 67 10.24 -3.15 30.33
CA ILE A 67 10.97 -2.29 29.37
C ILE A 67 10.05 -1.23 28.74
N PRO A 68 10.40 0.06 28.83
CA PRO A 68 9.61 1.14 28.22
C PRO A 68 9.59 1.01 26.70
N ALA A 69 8.42 1.22 26.09
CA ALA A 69 8.29 1.25 24.64
C ALA A 69 8.16 2.68 24.09
N THR A 70 9.03 3.07 23.15
CA THR A 70 8.95 4.36 22.47
C THR A 70 8.05 4.25 21.24
N VAL A 71 7.16 5.21 21.09
CA VAL A 71 6.22 5.28 19.95
C VAL A 71 6.79 6.18 18.85
N GLN A 72 6.77 5.68 17.63
CA GLN A 72 6.96 6.47 16.41
C GLN A 72 5.69 6.42 15.57
N CYS A 73 5.40 7.51 14.89
CA CYS A 73 4.18 7.73 14.13
C CYS A 73 4.53 8.23 12.73
N ILE A 74 3.88 7.66 11.72
CA ILE A 74 3.98 8.14 10.33
C ILE A 74 2.60 8.36 9.73
N ASN A 75 2.51 9.31 8.79
CA ASN A 75 1.33 9.57 8.00
C ASN A 75 1.44 8.83 6.66
N LEU A 76 0.59 7.83 6.43
CA LEU A 76 0.56 7.11 5.17
C LEU A 76 -0.32 7.85 4.15
N PRO A 77 0.17 8.14 2.94
CA PRO A 77 -0.68 8.69 1.90
C PRO A 77 -1.77 7.67 1.51
N VAL A 78 -2.99 8.15 1.29
CA VAL A 78 -4.11 7.31 0.82
C VAL A 78 -3.98 7.14 -0.69
N VAL A 79 -2.94 6.41 -1.11
CA VAL A 79 -2.53 6.20 -2.50
C VAL A 79 -2.06 4.77 -2.66
N TYR A 80 -2.71 4.00 -3.54
CA TYR A 80 -2.45 2.56 -3.64
C TYR A 80 -0.99 2.22 -3.91
N SER A 81 -0.34 2.92 -4.85
CA SER A 81 1.06 2.65 -5.20
C SER A 81 2.01 2.93 -4.03
N ALA A 82 1.75 3.99 -3.27
CA ALA A 82 2.55 4.37 -2.11
C ALA A 82 2.36 3.39 -0.96
N THR A 83 1.12 2.98 -0.68
CA THR A 83 0.85 1.95 0.34
C THR A 83 1.53 0.62 -0.01
N LEU A 84 1.50 0.22 -1.30
CA LEU A 84 2.14 -1.01 -1.78
C LEU A 84 3.68 -0.93 -1.75
N ASP A 85 4.29 0.26 -1.70
CA ASP A 85 5.73 0.43 -1.45
C ASP A 85 6.04 0.50 0.05
N THR A 86 5.40 1.39 0.79
CA THR A 86 5.75 1.70 2.17
C THR A 86 5.41 0.56 3.12
N VAL A 87 4.21 -0.02 3.06
CA VAL A 87 3.76 -1.01 4.07
C VAL A 87 4.63 -2.27 4.11
N PRO A 88 4.98 -2.93 2.98
CA PRO A 88 5.91 -4.05 3.02
C PRO A 88 7.22 -3.71 3.72
N ARG A 89 7.77 -2.52 3.48
CA ARG A 89 9.04 -2.05 4.07
C ARG A 89 8.93 -1.82 5.57
N LEU A 90 7.79 -1.31 6.06
CA LEU A 90 7.52 -1.22 7.50
C LEU A 90 7.57 -2.59 8.17
N HIS A 91 7.19 -3.65 7.46
CA HIS A 91 7.28 -5.03 7.93
C HIS A 91 8.60 -5.73 7.58
N GLY A 92 9.63 -5.00 7.13
CA GLY A 92 10.95 -5.55 6.81
C GLY A 92 11.02 -6.29 5.48
N ASN A 93 10.03 -6.14 4.60
CA ASN A 93 9.97 -6.80 3.29
C ASN A 93 10.18 -5.80 2.15
N LEU A 94 10.68 -6.28 1.01
CA LEU A 94 10.66 -5.51 -0.22
C LEU A 94 9.27 -5.54 -0.87
N PRO A 95 8.83 -4.45 -1.51
CA PRO A 95 7.58 -4.44 -2.27
C PRO A 95 7.61 -5.48 -3.38
N SER A 96 6.59 -6.33 -3.46
CA SER A 96 6.49 -7.38 -4.49
C SER A 96 5.66 -6.95 -5.70
N SER A 97 4.77 -5.97 -5.54
CA SER A 97 3.89 -5.53 -6.63
C SER A 97 4.59 -4.60 -7.62
N PRO A 98 4.36 -4.77 -8.93
CA PRO A 98 4.89 -3.86 -9.95
C PRO A 98 4.21 -2.48 -9.93
N TYR A 99 3.15 -2.32 -9.13
CA TYR A 99 2.47 -1.05 -8.91
C TYR A 99 3.03 -0.29 -7.70
N ALA A 100 3.92 -0.89 -6.92
CA ALA A 100 4.58 -0.24 -5.80
C ALA A 100 5.46 0.90 -6.31
N GLN A 101 5.17 2.11 -5.84
CA GLN A 101 5.96 3.31 -6.12
C GLN A 101 5.94 4.17 -4.87
N PRO A 102 7.09 4.69 -4.41
CA PRO A 102 7.07 5.66 -3.34
C PRO A 102 6.23 6.86 -3.78
N GLY A 103 5.53 7.47 -2.82
CA GLY A 103 4.58 8.51 -3.12
C GLY A 103 4.70 9.66 -2.14
N PHE A 104 4.53 10.86 -2.67
CA PHE A 104 4.34 12.08 -1.92
C PHE A 104 2.92 12.57 -2.17
N ASP A 105 2.19 12.91 -1.11
CA ASP A 105 0.90 13.58 -1.24
C ASP A 105 1.00 14.98 -0.66
N GLU A 106 1.12 15.96 -1.55
CA GLU A 106 1.34 17.39 -1.26
C GLU A 106 0.29 18.01 -0.31
N ARG A 107 -0.85 17.35 -0.11
CA ARG A 107 -1.93 17.79 0.78
C ARG A 107 -1.74 17.38 2.23
N GLY A 108 -0.88 16.42 2.52
CA GLY A 108 -0.68 15.95 3.89
C GLY A 108 0.32 16.82 4.67
N PRO A 109 0.71 16.36 5.87
CA PRO A 109 1.50 17.17 6.79
C PRO A 109 2.93 17.41 6.28
N ARG A 110 3.42 18.65 6.46
CA ARG A 110 4.77 19.09 6.05
C ARG A 110 5.81 19.00 7.16
N ASP A 111 5.54 18.21 8.18
CA ASP A 111 6.41 17.99 9.35
C ASP A 111 7.35 16.78 9.18
N GLY A 112 7.43 16.22 7.96
CA GLY A 112 8.24 15.04 7.63
C GLY A 112 7.54 13.70 7.87
N SER A 113 6.42 13.67 8.61
CA SER A 113 5.74 12.42 8.97
C SER A 113 5.12 11.67 7.78
N GLN A 114 4.84 12.36 6.68
CA GLN A 114 4.25 11.77 5.47
C GLN A 114 5.29 11.20 4.50
N GLY A 115 6.55 11.53 4.75
CA GLY A 115 7.66 11.36 3.84
C GLY A 115 7.67 12.35 2.67
N ASP A 116 8.75 12.31 1.88
CA ASP A 116 9.05 13.29 0.82
C ASP A 116 8.93 12.74 -0.61
N GLY A 117 8.40 11.52 -0.76
CA GLY A 117 8.27 10.82 -2.03
C GLY A 117 9.44 9.89 -2.38
N ARG A 118 10.47 9.79 -1.54
CA ARG A 118 11.42 8.68 -1.57
C ARG A 118 10.88 7.49 -0.78
N SER A 119 11.44 6.30 -1.05
CA SER A 119 11.05 5.09 -0.31
C SER A 119 11.51 5.14 1.15
N LEU A 120 10.88 4.32 1.97
CA LEU A 120 11.31 4.08 3.35
C LEU A 120 12.69 3.38 3.40
N PRO A 121 13.60 3.78 4.31
CA PRO A 121 13.47 4.87 5.29
C PRO A 121 13.77 6.28 4.78
N GLU A 122 14.48 6.41 3.65
CA GLU A 122 15.10 7.67 3.25
C GLU A 122 14.10 8.81 3.07
N GLY A 123 12.85 8.49 2.75
CA GLY A 123 11.80 9.47 2.56
C GLY A 123 11.19 10.01 3.85
N TYR A 124 11.39 9.40 5.02
CA TYR A 124 10.70 9.76 6.26
C TYR A 124 11.65 10.36 7.29
N ASP A 125 11.59 11.69 7.43
CA ASP A 125 12.44 12.42 8.37
C ASP A 125 12.10 12.07 9.82
N GLY A 126 13.13 11.83 10.64
CA GLY A 126 12.98 11.51 12.06
C GLY A 126 12.50 10.08 12.35
N LEU A 127 12.25 9.25 11.34
CA LEU A 127 11.92 7.85 11.53
C LEU A 127 13.18 7.02 11.77
N ALA A 128 13.34 6.51 13.00
CA ALA A 128 14.42 5.59 13.34
C ALA A 128 13.96 4.14 13.08
N LEU A 129 14.42 3.53 11.99
CA LEU A 129 14.14 2.11 11.75
C LEU A 129 14.89 1.24 12.77
N PRO A 130 14.19 0.39 13.53
CA PRO A 130 14.89 -0.47 14.46
C PRO A 130 15.61 -1.61 13.72
N ALA A 131 16.83 -1.96 14.17
CA ALA A 131 17.70 -2.92 13.50
C ALA A 131 17.07 -4.31 13.31
N ARG A 132 16.17 -4.71 14.22
CA ARG A 132 15.43 -5.98 14.18
C ARG A 132 13.97 -5.81 13.75
N GLY A 133 13.61 -4.64 13.22
CA GLY A 133 12.23 -4.26 12.94
C GLY A 133 11.46 -3.85 14.19
N TRP A 134 10.20 -3.50 14.00
CA TRP A 134 9.33 -2.99 15.05
C TRP A 134 8.91 -4.09 16.03
N ALA A 135 8.75 -3.73 17.30
CA ALA A 135 8.10 -4.60 18.28
C ALA A 135 6.63 -4.82 17.93
N ALA A 136 5.97 -3.76 17.45
CA ALA A 136 4.62 -3.81 16.88
C ALA A 136 4.44 -2.71 15.83
N VAL A 137 3.62 -2.99 14.82
CA VAL A 137 3.12 -2.02 13.85
C VAL A 137 1.60 -1.99 13.96
N ILE A 138 1.01 -0.83 14.24
CA ILE A 138 -0.42 -0.65 14.38
C ILE A 138 -0.90 0.37 13.34
N HIS A 139 -1.70 -0.10 12.39
CA HIS A 139 -2.32 0.77 11.41
C HIS A 139 -3.67 1.27 11.90
N VAL A 140 -3.82 2.59 12.04
CA VAL A 140 -5.06 3.24 12.47
C VAL A 140 -5.73 3.86 11.25
N GLY A 141 -6.99 3.50 11.00
CA GLY A 141 -7.79 4.00 9.90
C GLY A 141 -9.10 4.63 10.34
N VAL A 142 -9.77 5.33 9.43
CA VAL A 142 -11.12 5.86 9.67
C VAL A 142 -12.15 4.79 9.31
N GLY A 143 -13.01 4.47 10.27
CA GLY A 143 -14.16 3.58 10.08
C GLY A 143 -15.50 4.32 10.06
N ALA A 144 -16.59 3.57 10.09
CA ALA A 144 -17.92 4.12 10.33
C ALA A 144 -18.01 4.77 11.72
N SER A 145 -18.95 5.71 11.90
CA SER A 145 -19.20 6.33 13.20
C SER A 145 -19.58 5.29 14.26
N GLY A 146 -19.11 5.49 15.49
CA GLY A 146 -19.34 4.59 16.61
C GLY A 146 -18.12 4.44 17.50
N ALA A 147 -17.95 3.24 18.08
CA ALA A 147 -16.80 2.89 18.92
C ALA A 147 -15.59 2.46 18.09
N PHE A 148 -14.41 2.46 18.72
CA PHE A 148 -13.21 1.85 18.15
C PHE A 148 -13.42 0.36 17.88
N LYS A 149 -12.91 -0.09 16.73
CA LYS A 149 -12.92 -1.50 16.33
C LYS A 149 -11.49 -1.95 16.07
N LEU A 150 -11.20 -3.18 16.47
CA LEU A 150 -9.97 -3.87 16.11
C LEU A 150 -10.32 -4.84 14.99
N GLU A 151 -9.71 -4.62 13.82
CA GLU A 151 -9.91 -5.49 12.67
C GLU A 151 -9.25 -6.85 12.91
N THR A 152 -9.99 -7.92 12.63
CA THR A 152 -9.52 -9.29 12.80
C THR A 152 -9.21 -9.98 11.47
N LEU A 153 -9.66 -9.40 10.37
CA LEU A 153 -9.59 -9.96 9.02
C LEU A 153 -9.16 -8.89 8.03
N GLY A 154 -8.09 -9.15 7.28
CA GLY A 154 -7.68 -8.38 6.12
C GLY A 154 -7.96 -9.15 4.83
N HIS A 155 -8.46 -8.44 3.81
CA HIS A 155 -8.69 -9.01 2.48
C HIS A 155 -7.66 -8.49 1.48
N LYS A 156 -7.15 -9.35 0.59
CA LYS A 156 -6.25 -8.97 -0.51
C LYS A 156 -6.98 -8.35 -1.71
N ARG A 157 -8.27 -8.67 -1.86
CA ARG A 157 -9.11 -8.36 -3.04
C ARG A 157 -10.41 -7.65 -2.66
N GLY A 158 -11.12 -7.15 -3.66
CA GLY A 158 -12.46 -6.56 -3.50
C GLY A 158 -12.46 -5.04 -3.32
N TYR A 159 -11.29 -4.40 -3.42
CA TYR A 159 -11.18 -2.95 -3.33
C TYR A 159 -11.80 -2.28 -4.55
N ARG A 160 -12.73 -1.34 -4.34
CA ARG A 160 -13.42 -0.60 -5.42
C ARG A 160 -13.35 0.91 -5.28
N SER A 161 -12.99 1.39 -4.10
CA SER A 161 -12.87 2.81 -3.82
C SER A 161 -11.71 3.41 -4.59
N ARG A 162 -11.85 4.69 -4.97
CA ARG A 162 -10.72 5.43 -5.52
C ARG A 162 -9.86 5.95 -4.37
N ASP A 163 -8.56 6.01 -4.62
CA ASP A 163 -7.62 6.64 -3.71
C ASP A 163 -7.77 8.17 -3.72
N ALA A 164 -6.92 8.86 -2.96
CA ALA A 164 -7.03 10.31 -2.80
C ALA A 164 -6.70 11.09 -4.10
N PHE A 165 -6.12 10.45 -5.13
CA PHE A 165 -5.91 11.00 -6.47
C PHE A 165 -6.89 10.45 -7.50
N SER A 166 -8.03 9.91 -7.03
CA SER A 166 -9.07 9.33 -7.87
C SER A 166 -8.63 8.11 -8.69
N LYS A 167 -7.53 7.45 -8.34
CA LYS A 167 -7.07 6.22 -9.02
C LYS A 167 -7.74 4.99 -8.41
N LEU A 168 -8.03 4.01 -9.25
CA LEU A 168 -8.57 2.72 -8.80
C LEU A 168 -7.44 1.80 -8.32
N PRO A 169 -7.73 0.83 -7.45
CA PRO A 169 -6.77 -0.17 -7.02
C PRO A 169 -6.23 -0.97 -8.20
N PRO A 170 -5.01 -1.52 -8.10
CA PRO A 170 -4.46 -2.41 -9.12
C PRO A 170 -5.44 -3.51 -9.53
N SER A 171 -5.45 -3.80 -10.83
CA SER A 171 -6.17 -4.96 -11.35
C SER A 171 -5.47 -6.24 -10.90
N MET A 172 -6.24 -7.25 -10.50
CA MET A 172 -5.71 -8.58 -10.14
C MET A 172 -5.22 -9.34 -11.36
N SER A 173 -5.78 -9.07 -12.54
CA SER A 173 -5.27 -9.66 -13.78
C SER A 173 -3.94 -9.03 -14.14
N ALA A 174 -2.88 -9.84 -14.29
CA ALA A 174 -1.62 -9.39 -14.85
C ALA A 174 -1.88 -8.63 -16.16
N PRO A 175 -1.23 -7.47 -16.40
CA PRO A 175 -1.34 -6.81 -17.69
C PRO A 175 -0.92 -7.83 -18.75
N SER A 176 -1.87 -8.21 -19.62
CA SER A 176 -1.62 -9.21 -20.66
C SER A 176 -0.32 -8.84 -21.38
N ARG A 177 0.62 -9.80 -21.47
CA ARG A 177 1.99 -9.60 -22.02
C ARG A 177 1.99 -8.88 -23.39
N LEU A 178 0.88 -8.94 -24.13
CA LEU A 178 0.67 -8.20 -25.37
C LEU A 178 0.84 -6.67 -25.26
N ARG A 179 0.73 -6.06 -24.07
CA ARG A 179 1.01 -4.63 -23.89
C ARG A 179 2.49 -4.26 -23.83
N ARG A 180 3.41 -5.19 -23.46
CA ARG A 180 4.86 -4.91 -23.45
C ARG A 180 5.48 -4.96 -24.85
N PHE A 181 4.94 -5.75 -25.78
CA PHE A 181 5.43 -5.78 -27.16
C PHE A 181 4.97 -4.59 -28.02
N PHE A 182 3.91 -3.88 -27.59
CA PHE A 182 3.38 -2.72 -28.33
C PHE A 182 3.55 -1.37 -27.63
N GLY A 183 4.18 -1.35 -26.44
CA GLY A 183 4.27 -0.19 -25.55
C GLY A 183 5.25 0.92 -25.96
N TRP A 184 6.07 0.73 -27.00
CA TRP A 184 6.92 1.83 -27.53
C TRP A 184 6.78 2.11 -29.03
N CYS A 185 5.94 1.38 -29.78
CA CYS A 185 5.84 1.61 -31.23
C CYS A 185 4.42 1.52 -31.84
N LEU A 186 3.39 0.98 -31.16
CA LEU A 186 2.05 0.87 -31.77
C LEU A 186 1.13 2.08 -31.60
N CYS A 187 1.38 2.93 -30.60
CA CYS A 187 0.68 4.22 -30.54
C CYS A 187 1.00 5.10 -31.76
N CYS A 188 2.18 4.93 -32.37
CA CYS A 188 2.54 5.64 -33.61
C CYS A 188 1.89 5.09 -34.88
N ARG A 189 1.33 3.86 -34.87
CA ARG A 189 0.75 3.26 -36.09
C ARG A 189 -0.76 3.04 -36.04
N VAL A 190 -1.39 2.93 -34.87
CA VAL A 190 -2.85 2.76 -34.75
C VAL A 190 -3.53 3.93 -34.01
N PHE A 191 -2.88 4.51 -32.99
CA PHE A 191 -3.41 5.70 -32.32
C PHE A 191 -3.10 7.00 -33.05
N ALA A 192 -1.96 7.12 -33.74
CA ALA A 192 -1.68 8.27 -34.59
C ALA A 192 -2.76 8.51 -35.66
N PRO A 193 -3.26 7.51 -36.42
CA PRO A 193 -4.34 7.74 -37.37
C PRO A 193 -5.68 8.05 -36.69
N LEU A 194 -6.03 7.47 -35.53
CA LEU A 194 -7.26 7.81 -34.79
C LEU A 194 -7.20 9.19 -34.12
N TYR A 195 -6.03 9.62 -33.64
CA TYR A 195 -5.78 10.94 -33.08
C TYR A 195 -5.69 12.01 -34.17
N LEU A 196 -5.12 11.70 -35.35
CA LEU A 196 -5.21 12.56 -36.54
C LEU A 196 -6.64 12.62 -37.09
N LEU A 197 -7.39 11.51 -37.14
CA LEU A 197 -8.82 11.52 -37.49
C LEU A 197 -9.62 12.34 -36.47
N GLY A 198 -9.31 12.22 -35.18
CA GLY A 198 -9.92 13.01 -34.13
C GLY A 198 -9.59 14.51 -34.23
N ARG A 199 -8.40 14.89 -34.72
CA ARG A 199 -8.05 16.29 -35.02
C ARG A 199 -8.74 16.81 -36.27
N THR A 200 -8.87 16.02 -37.33
CA THR A 200 -9.57 16.44 -38.57
C THR A 200 -11.08 16.50 -38.36
N VAL A 201 -11.70 15.52 -37.69
CA VAL A 201 -13.12 15.54 -37.30
C VAL A 201 -13.39 16.58 -36.21
N GLY A 202 -12.45 16.75 -35.26
CA GLY A 202 -12.51 17.78 -34.23
C GLY A 202 -12.62 19.17 -34.85
N LEU A 203 -11.83 19.50 -35.87
CA LEU A 203 -11.83 20.81 -36.53
C LEU A 203 -13.19 21.22 -37.14
N VAL A 204 -14.07 20.27 -37.46
CA VAL A 204 -15.38 20.53 -38.09
C VAL A 204 -16.53 20.56 -37.06
N LEU A 205 -16.34 19.96 -35.88
CA LEU A 205 -17.38 19.92 -34.84
C LEU A 205 -17.38 21.18 -33.97
N PRO A 206 -18.55 21.79 -33.69
CA PRO A 206 -18.67 22.89 -32.74
C PRO A 206 -18.14 22.52 -31.35
N SER A 207 -17.62 23.50 -30.60
CA SER A 207 -16.94 23.28 -29.30
C SER A 207 -17.74 22.44 -28.30
N LYS A 208 -19.07 22.60 -28.27
CA LYS A 208 -19.99 21.84 -27.40
C LYS A 208 -20.06 20.35 -27.72
N TRP A 209 -19.78 19.95 -28.97
CA TRP A 209 -19.76 18.55 -29.41
C TRP A 209 -18.43 17.87 -29.13
N ARG A 210 -17.32 18.62 -29.11
CA ARG A 210 -15.99 18.09 -28.78
C ARG A 210 -15.91 17.59 -27.35
N SER A 211 -16.41 18.38 -26.39
CA SER A 211 -16.43 17.99 -24.98
C SER A 211 -17.32 16.77 -24.74
N ALA A 212 -18.50 16.70 -25.38
CA ALA A 212 -19.41 15.58 -25.26
C ALA A 212 -18.87 14.28 -25.89
N LEU A 213 -18.24 14.37 -27.08
CA LEU A 213 -17.61 13.24 -27.73
C LEU A 213 -16.41 12.73 -26.93
N TRP A 214 -15.58 13.63 -26.41
CA TRP A 214 -14.44 13.25 -25.57
C TRP A 214 -14.89 12.60 -24.26
N ALA A 215 -15.92 13.14 -23.60
CA ALA A 215 -16.52 12.53 -22.43
C ALA A 215 -17.10 11.13 -22.73
N ARG A 216 -17.71 10.92 -23.91
CA ARG A 216 -18.21 9.61 -24.35
C ARG A 216 -17.10 8.62 -24.66
N ILE A 217 -16.04 9.04 -25.34
CA ILE A 217 -14.86 8.19 -25.61
C ILE A 217 -14.20 7.81 -24.28
N GLN A 218 -14.04 8.76 -23.37
CA GLN A 218 -13.46 8.51 -22.06
C GLN A 218 -14.37 7.62 -21.20
N SER A 219 -15.70 7.75 -21.32
CA SER A 219 -16.69 6.84 -20.71
C SER A 219 -16.63 5.43 -21.29
N LEU A 220 -16.55 5.28 -22.61
CA LEU A 220 -16.39 3.99 -23.29
C LEU A 220 -15.07 3.30 -22.94
N LEU A 221 -13.96 4.06 -22.91
CA LEU A 221 -12.65 3.53 -22.52
C LEU A 221 -12.58 3.21 -21.03
N SER A 222 -13.32 3.93 -20.17
CA SER A 222 -13.36 3.64 -18.74
C SER A 222 -14.37 2.56 -18.34
N GLY A 223 -15.38 2.28 -19.17
CA GLY A 223 -16.39 1.25 -18.93
C GLY A 223 -15.84 -0.18 -18.96
N VAL A 224 -14.80 -0.44 -19.76
CA VAL A 224 -14.19 -1.78 -19.90
C VAL A 224 -13.51 -2.25 -18.61
N ASP A 225 -13.14 -1.33 -17.71
CA ASP A 225 -12.31 -1.64 -16.53
C ASP A 225 -13.07 -1.56 -15.19
N GLN A 226 -14.38 -1.28 -15.21
CA GLN A 226 -15.18 -1.16 -13.97
C GLN A 226 -15.51 -2.51 -13.32
N HIS A 227 -15.48 -3.60 -14.10
CA HIS A 227 -15.78 -4.95 -13.60
C HIS A 227 -14.53 -5.79 -13.30
N ALA A 228 -13.33 -5.25 -13.53
CA ALA A 228 -12.12 -5.95 -13.18
C ALA A 228 -12.06 -6.20 -11.67
N GLU A 229 -11.70 -7.43 -11.28
CA GLU A 229 -11.36 -7.72 -9.90
C GLU A 229 -10.09 -6.96 -9.53
N ARG A 230 -10.12 -6.24 -8.42
CA ARG A 230 -9.04 -5.35 -7.99
C ARG A 230 -8.63 -5.62 -6.56
N GLY A 231 -7.38 -5.28 -6.27
CA GLY A 231 -6.77 -5.48 -4.97
C GLY A 231 -5.31 -5.10 -5.00
N PHE A 232 -4.46 -5.93 -4.41
CA PHE A 232 -3.01 -5.65 -4.35
C PHE A 232 -2.33 -5.80 -5.73
N GLY A 233 -2.98 -6.53 -6.64
CA GLY A 233 -2.46 -6.82 -7.98
C GLY A 233 -1.41 -7.95 -8.00
N PRO A 234 -0.76 -8.17 -9.16
CA PRO A 234 0.35 -9.10 -9.32
C PRO A 234 1.47 -8.92 -8.30
N GLY A 235 2.17 -10.00 -7.96
CA GLY A 235 3.26 -10.04 -6.98
C GLY A 235 2.83 -10.45 -5.58
N TYR A 236 1.53 -10.65 -5.34
CA TYR A 236 0.96 -11.12 -4.07
C TYR A 236 0.21 -12.44 -4.23
N GLU A 237 0.61 -13.26 -5.21
CA GLU A 237 0.01 -14.57 -5.49
C GLU A 237 0.21 -15.53 -4.31
N GLU A 238 1.36 -15.45 -3.63
CA GLU A 238 1.70 -16.30 -2.48
C GLU A 238 1.01 -15.87 -1.18
N CYS A 239 0.55 -14.62 -1.10
CA CYS A 239 -0.20 -14.15 0.07
C CYS A 239 -1.63 -14.74 0.05
N PRO A 240 -2.17 -15.16 1.21
CA PRO A 240 -3.55 -15.63 1.25
C PRO A 240 -4.51 -14.50 0.88
N ASP A 241 -5.67 -14.85 0.33
CA ASP A 241 -6.71 -13.87 0.01
C ASP A 241 -7.30 -13.21 1.26
N GLU A 242 -7.22 -13.92 2.38
CA GLU A 242 -7.70 -13.52 3.70
C GLU A 242 -6.60 -13.77 4.74
N ALA A 243 -6.33 -12.75 5.56
CA ALA A 243 -5.36 -12.83 6.64
C ALA A 243 -6.05 -12.51 7.97
N PHE A 244 -5.93 -13.40 8.95
CA PHE A 244 -6.49 -13.21 10.27
C PHE A 244 -5.43 -12.70 11.25
N THR A 245 -5.83 -11.83 12.16
CA THR A 245 -4.96 -11.45 13.28
C THR A 245 -4.77 -12.63 14.22
N THR A 246 -3.55 -12.81 14.72
CA THR A 246 -3.25 -13.78 15.79
C THR A 246 -3.54 -13.23 17.18
N LEU A 247 -3.88 -11.94 17.29
CA LEU A 247 -4.21 -11.30 18.56
C LEU A 247 -5.62 -11.70 19.00
N ASP A 248 -5.76 -12.09 20.27
CA ASP A 248 -7.07 -12.25 20.88
C ASP A 248 -7.68 -10.87 21.18
N VAL A 249 -8.37 -10.32 20.18
CA VAL A 249 -9.08 -9.05 20.25
C VAL A 249 -10.12 -9.03 21.37
N ASN A 250 -10.75 -10.16 21.67
CA ASN A 250 -11.74 -10.25 22.74
C ASN A 250 -11.09 -10.23 24.12
N ALA A 251 -9.88 -10.76 24.27
CA ALA A 251 -9.13 -10.61 25.52
C ALA A 251 -8.65 -9.17 25.72
N LEU A 252 -8.25 -8.48 24.65
CA LEU A 252 -7.84 -7.07 24.70
C LEU A 252 -8.98 -6.15 25.12
N SER A 253 -10.19 -6.34 24.58
CA SER A 253 -11.36 -5.51 24.92
C SER A 253 -11.87 -5.75 26.35
N ARG A 254 -11.66 -6.95 26.90
CA ARG A 254 -12.05 -7.30 28.27
C ARG A 254 -11.09 -6.81 29.35
N ARG A 255 -9.92 -6.28 28.97
CA ARG A 255 -8.91 -5.73 29.89
C ARG A 255 -9.00 -4.21 30.08
N GLY A 256 -10.11 -3.58 29.67
CA GLY A 256 -10.44 -2.24 30.16
C GLY A 256 -10.56 -2.23 31.69
N PRO A 257 -10.28 -1.11 32.36
CA PRO A 257 -10.21 -1.01 33.82
C PRO A 257 -11.47 -1.51 34.54
#